data_AF-A0A7J7I1J8-F1
#
_entry.id   AF-A0A7J7I1J8-F1
#
_cell.length_a   1.000
_cell.length_b   1.000
_cell.length_c   1.000
_cell.angle_alpha   90.00
_cell.angle_beta   90.00
_cell.angle_gamma   90.00
#
_symmetry.space_group_name_H-M   'P 1'
#
loop_
_entity.id
_entity.type
_entity.pdbx_description
1 polymer ?
#
loop_
_entity_poly.entity_id
_entity_poly.type
_entity_poly.pdbx_seq_one_letter_code
_entity_poly.pdbx_strand_id
1 'polypeptide(L)'
;MSTLDVARAELGLAVLYLNKAEARDKICRAIQYGSKYLSNGEPGTAQNVDKSTSLARKVFRLFKFVNDLHALISPTSPGTPLPLVLLGKSKNALLSTFLFLDQIVWLSRTGIYKNKERAELIGRISLYCWMGSSICTTLVELLNFYGMYLKESMMQLLLIHQTLQT
;
A
#
# COMPACT_ATOMS: atom_id res chain seq x y z
N MET A 1 0.41 -20.48 -22.73
CA MET A 1 0.09 -19.47 -21.71
C MET A 1 -1.10 -19.97 -20.92
N SER A 2 -1.01 -20.06 -19.59
CA SER A 2 -2.18 -20.42 -18.80
C SER A 2 -3.17 -19.25 -18.75
N THR A 3 -4.47 -19.50 -18.52
CA THR A 3 -5.49 -18.44 -18.34
C THR A 3 -5.08 -17.43 -17.28
N LEU A 4 -4.35 -17.88 -16.26
CA LEU A 4 -3.83 -17.03 -15.19
C LEU A 4 -2.73 -16.08 -15.67
N ASP A 5 -1.90 -16.49 -16.62
CA ASP A 5 -0.84 -15.65 -17.19
C ASP A 5 -1.42 -14.53 -18.04
N VAL A 6 -2.50 -14.80 -18.77
CA VAL A 6 -3.26 -13.78 -19.52
C VAL A 6 -3.86 -12.76 -18.55
N ALA A 7 -4.55 -13.23 -17.51
CA ALA A 7 -5.14 -12.34 -16.50
C ALA A 7 -4.09 -11.45 -15.80
N ARG A 8 -2.89 -11.98 -15.51
CA ARG A 8 -1.78 -11.18 -14.97
C ARG A 8 -1.32 -10.10 -15.94
N ALA A 9 -1.18 -10.42 -17.23
CA ALA A 9 -0.76 -9.44 -18.23
C ALA A 9 -1.78 -8.29 -18.37
N GLU A 10 -3.07 -8.62 -18.41
CA GLU A 10 -4.15 -7.62 -18.47
C GLU A 10 -4.20 -6.74 -17.20
N LEU A 11 -4.06 -7.36 -16.02
CA LEU A 11 -3.96 -6.61 -14.76
C LEU A 11 -2.73 -5.70 -14.75
N GLY A 12 -1.59 -6.15 -15.26
CA GLY A 12 -0.38 -5.35 -15.40
C GLY A 12 -0.61 -4.07 -16.23
N LEU A 13 -1.38 -4.16 -17.31
CA LEU A 13 -1.76 -3.00 -18.10
C LEU A 13 -2.61 -2.01 -17.29
N ALA A 14 -3.61 -2.51 -16.55
CA ALA A 14 -4.42 -1.68 -15.67
C ALA A 14 -3.58 -0.96 -14.61
N VAL A 15 -2.65 -1.66 -13.96
CA VAL A 15 -1.71 -1.09 -12.98
C VAL A 15 -0.91 0.07 -13.58
N LEU A 16 -0.41 -0.08 -14.81
CA LEU A 16 0.36 0.96 -15.49
C LEU A 16 -0.47 2.24 -15.69
N TYR A 17 -1.75 2.12 -16.05
CA TYR A 17 -2.63 3.29 -16.17
C TYR A 17 -2.97 3.91 -14.82
N LEU A 18 -3.27 3.11 -13.81
CA LEU A 18 -3.61 3.58 -12.47
C LEU A 18 -2.47 4.37 -11.83
N ASN A 19 -1.22 3.96 -12.07
CA ASN A 19 -0.05 4.65 -11.52
C ASN A 19 0.15 6.07 -12.09
N LYS A 20 -0.41 6.40 -13.25
CA LYS A 20 -0.37 7.78 -13.79
C LYS A 20 -1.14 8.77 -12.91
N ALA A 21 -2.18 8.32 -12.22
CA ALA A 21 -2.96 9.15 -11.30
C ALA A 21 -2.26 9.35 -9.94
N GLU A 22 -1.21 8.59 -9.63
CA GLU A 22 -0.58 8.59 -8.31
C GLU A 22 0.07 9.93 -7.95
N ALA A 23 0.69 10.60 -8.93
CA ALA A 23 1.26 11.93 -8.72
C ALA A 23 0.20 12.93 -8.21
N ARG A 24 -1.04 12.81 -8.71
CA ARG A 24 -2.16 13.63 -8.28
C ARG A 24 -2.61 13.31 -6.86
N ASP A 25 -2.68 12.03 -6.45
CA ASP A 25 -2.94 11.67 -5.02
C ASP A 25 -1.86 12.25 -4.10
N LYS A 26 -0.57 12.22 -4.50
CA LYS A 26 0.53 12.75 -3.70
C LYS A 26 0.45 14.26 -3.53
N ILE A 27 0.12 15.01 -4.58
CA ILE A 27 -0.10 16.46 -4.49
C ILE A 27 -1.26 16.76 -3.54
N CYS A 28 -2.40 16.07 -3.72
CA CYS A 28 -3.54 16.24 -2.82
C CYS A 28 -3.18 15.84 -1.37
N ARG A 29 -2.36 14.81 -1.15
CA ARG A 29 -1.86 14.44 0.18
C ARG A 29 -1.06 15.58 0.82
N ALA A 30 -0.18 16.23 0.06
CA ALA A 30 0.61 17.36 0.53
C ALA A 30 -0.29 18.54 0.90
N ILE A 31 -1.26 18.89 0.04
CA ILE A 31 -2.25 19.95 0.32
C ILE A 31 -3.03 19.61 1.58
N GLN A 32 -3.54 18.38 1.69
CA GLN A 32 -4.31 17.94 2.83
C GLN A 32 -3.55 18.11 4.15
N TYR A 33 -2.32 17.60 4.23
CA TYR A 33 -1.53 17.70 5.45
C TYR A 33 -1.08 19.14 5.73
N GLY A 34 -0.74 19.92 4.70
CA GLY A 34 -0.45 21.35 4.84
C GLY A 34 -1.65 22.13 5.39
N SER A 35 -2.85 21.88 4.86
CA SER A 35 -4.08 22.50 5.36
C SER A 35 -4.43 22.06 6.78
N LYS A 36 -4.20 20.79 7.13
CA LYS A 36 -4.40 20.29 8.49
C LYS A 36 -3.46 20.99 9.48
N TYR A 37 -2.19 21.14 9.12
CA TYR A 37 -1.19 21.86 9.90
C TYR A 37 -1.60 23.33 10.10
N LEU A 38 -1.97 24.03 9.03
CA LEU A 38 -2.40 25.43 9.10
C LEU A 38 -3.69 25.64 9.90
N SER A 39 -4.62 24.69 9.87
CA SER A 39 -5.86 24.81 10.64
C SER A 39 -5.65 24.65 12.14
N ASN A 40 -4.57 24.00 12.58
CA ASN A 40 -4.35 23.60 13.98
C ASN A 40 -5.54 22.88 14.63
N GLY A 41 -6.40 22.23 13.84
CA GLY A 41 -7.63 21.58 14.32
C GLY A 41 -8.85 22.50 14.40
N GLU A 42 -8.68 23.81 14.24
CA GLU A 42 -9.77 24.79 14.31
C GLU A 42 -10.68 24.74 13.08
N PRO A 43 -12.00 24.93 13.26
CA PRO A 43 -12.92 25.08 12.14
C PRO A 43 -12.58 26.32 11.31
N GLY A 44 -12.52 26.17 9.99
CA GLY A 44 -12.24 27.29 9.09
C GLY A 44 -11.93 26.85 7.67
N THR A 45 -11.49 27.81 6.84
CA THR A 45 -11.16 27.56 5.43
C THR A 45 -10.12 26.46 5.27
N ALA A 46 -9.06 26.47 6.08
CA ALA A 46 -8.03 25.44 6.04
C ALA A 46 -8.58 24.04 6.36
N GLN A 47 -9.46 23.90 7.35
CA GLN A 47 -10.10 22.63 7.67
C GLN A 47 -11.03 22.15 6.53
N ASN A 48 -11.70 23.07 5.84
CA ASN A 48 -12.53 22.74 4.68
C ASN A 48 -11.69 22.26 3.49
N VAL A 49 -10.49 22.82 3.29
CA VAL A 49 -9.54 22.34 2.28
C VAL A 49 -9.04 20.93 2.63
N ASP A 50 -8.72 20.62 3.89
CA ASP A 50 -8.39 19.25 4.32
C ASP A 50 -9.53 18.27 3.98
N LYS A 51 -10.77 18.57 4.41
CA LYS A 51 -11.93 17.69 4.15
C LYS A 51 -12.17 17.44 2.66
N SER A 52 -12.18 18.51 1.85
CA SER A 52 -12.41 18.43 0.41
C SER A 52 -11.28 17.68 -0.31
N THR A 53 -10.04 17.96 0.07
CA THR A 53 -8.86 17.31 -0.52
C THR A 53 -8.80 15.84 -0.13
N SER A 54 -9.14 15.50 1.10
CA SER A 54 -9.26 14.11 1.59
C SER A 54 -10.27 13.29 0.78
N LEU A 55 -11.41 13.90 0.41
CA LEU A 55 -12.39 13.26 -0.47
C LEU A 55 -11.85 13.10 -1.90
N ALA A 56 -11.21 14.13 -2.45
CA ALA A 56 -10.62 14.08 -3.80
C ALA A 56 -9.53 13.00 -3.92
N ARG A 57 -8.71 12.81 -2.89
CA ARG A 57 -7.69 11.75 -2.84
C ARG A 57 -8.27 10.35 -3.05
N LYS A 58 -9.45 10.07 -2.51
CA LYS A 58 -10.12 8.77 -2.69
C LYS A 58 -10.45 8.51 -4.16
N VAL A 59 -10.83 9.55 -4.92
CA VAL A 59 -11.07 9.47 -6.37
C VAL A 59 -9.80 9.07 -7.12
N PHE A 60 -8.65 9.67 -6.80
CA PHE A 60 -7.37 9.30 -7.41
C PHE A 60 -6.87 7.91 -7.00
N ARG A 61 -7.47 7.28 -5.99
CA ARG A 61 -7.20 5.91 -5.57
C ARG A 61 -8.25 4.90 -6.04
N LEU A 62 -9.23 5.32 -6.86
CA LEU A 62 -10.18 4.39 -7.48
C LEU A 62 -9.43 3.26 -8.18
N PHE A 63 -9.86 2.03 -7.93
CA PHE A 63 -9.25 0.80 -8.44
C PHE A 63 -7.78 0.57 -8.08
N LYS A 64 -7.16 1.38 -7.21
CA LYS A 64 -5.75 1.18 -6.82
C LYS A 64 -5.51 -0.16 -6.10
N PHE A 65 -6.55 -0.77 -5.55
CA PHE A 65 -6.50 -2.14 -5.00
C PHE A 65 -6.02 -3.20 -6.02
N VAL A 66 -6.19 -2.93 -7.33
CA VAL A 66 -5.73 -3.79 -8.42
C VAL A 66 -4.21 -3.93 -8.43
N ASN A 67 -3.48 -2.89 -8.02
CA ASN A 67 -2.01 -2.94 -7.92
C ASN A 67 -1.57 -4.04 -6.94
N ASP A 68 -2.17 -4.03 -5.76
CA ASP A 68 -1.83 -4.97 -4.69
C ASP A 68 -2.40 -6.37 -4.98
N LEU A 69 -3.56 -6.46 -5.64
CA LEU A 69 -4.11 -7.73 -6.11
C LEU A 69 -3.20 -8.37 -7.17
N HIS A 70 -2.71 -7.58 -8.13
CA HIS A 70 -1.74 -8.04 -9.12
C HIS A 70 -0.45 -8.54 -8.45
N ALA A 71 0.07 -7.82 -7.46
CA ALA A 71 1.23 -8.25 -6.68
C ALA A 71 0.95 -9.52 -5.83
N LEU A 72 -0.29 -9.70 -5.35
CA LEU A 72 -0.72 -10.88 -4.62
C LEU A 72 -0.72 -12.14 -5.51
N ILE A 73 -1.19 -12.05 -6.76
CA ILE A 73 -1.24 -13.20 -7.68
C ILE A 73 0.05 -13.42 -8.48
N SER A 74 0.98 -12.46 -8.45
CA SER A 74 2.27 -12.56 -9.14
C SER A 74 3.14 -13.65 -8.52
N PRO A 75 3.90 -14.42 -9.32
CA PRO A 75 4.83 -15.42 -8.78
C PRO A 75 5.90 -14.74 -7.92
N THR A 76 6.30 -15.40 -6.84
CA THR A 76 7.39 -14.93 -5.98
C THR A 76 8.75 -15.37 -6.54
N SER A 77 9.80 -14.59 -6.33
CA SER A 77 11.15 -14.94 -6.76
C SER A 77 11.60 -16.28 -6.16
N PRO A 78 12.20 -17.19 -6.96
CA PRO A 78 12.80 -18.41 -6.46
C PRO A 78 13.86 -18.10 -5.38
N GLY A 79 13.87 -18.88 -4.30
CA GLY A 79 14.83 -18.71 -3.20
C GLY A 79 14.44 -17.68 -2.13
N THR A 80 13.26 -17.05 -2.24
CA THR A 80 12.76 -16.15 -1.19
C THR A 80 12.34 -16.96 0.05
N PRO A 81 12.81 -16.62 1.26
CA PRO A 81 12.42 -17.33 2.48
C PRO A 81 10.90 -17.32 2.69
N LEU A 82 10.33 -18.48 3.05
CA LEU A 82 8.87 -18.63 3.23
C LEU A 82 8.23 -17.56 4.12
N PRO A 83 8.82 -17.16 5.27
CA PRO A 83 8.25 -16.09 6.10
C PRO A 83 8.11 -14.75 5.36
N LEU A 84 9.10 -14.41 4.53
CA LEU A 84 9.09 -13.17 3.74
C LEU A 84 8.03 -13.22 2.64
N VAL A 85 7.82 -14.39 2.03
CA VAL A 85 6.74 -14.62 1.06
C VAL A 85 5.38 -14.43 1.72
N LEU A 86 5.15 -15.09 2.86
CA LEU A 86 3.87 -15.01 3.57
C LEU A 86 3.56 -13.59 4.04
N LEU A 87 4.54 -12.89 4.61
CA LEU A 87 4.37 -11.50 5.03
C LEU A 87 4.12 -10.57 3.84
N GLY A 88 4.84 -10.75 2.73
CA GLY A 88 4.66 -9.96 1.53
C GLY A 88 3.28 -10.15 0.89
N LYS A 89 2.80 -11.40 0.82
CA LYS A 89 1.44 -11.71 0.35
C LYS A 89 0.37 -11.19 1.30
N SER A 90 0.56 -11.35 2.62
CA SER A 90 -0.37 -10.83 3.64
C SER A 90 -0.51 -9.31 3.57
N LYS A 91 0.62 -8.59 3.45
CA LYS A 91 0.65 -7.15 3.20
C LYS A 91 -0.22 -6.77 2.01
N ASN A 92 0.00 -7.41 0.85
CA ASN A 92 -0.73 -7.07 -0.37
C ASN A 92 -2.23 -7.39 -0.26
N ALA A 93 -2.60 -8.49 0.38
CA ALA A 93 -4.00 -8.83 0.64
C ALA A 93 -4.70 -7.78 1.53
N LEU A 94 -4.03 -7.37 2.61
CA LEU A 94 -4.55 -6.36 3.53
C LEU A 94 -4.66 -4.98 2.87
N LEU A 95 -3.65 -4.56 2.10
CA LEU A 95 -3.65 -3.27 1.42
C LEU A 95 -4.70 -3.21 0.30
N SER A 96 -4.84 -4.30 -0.47
CA SER A 96 -5.89 -4.41 -1.49
C SER A 96 -7.27 -4.32 -0.85
N THR A 97 -7.49 -5.04 0.26
CA THR A 97 -8.76 -4.98 1.01
C THR A 97 -9.04 -3.57 1.52
N PHE A 98 -8.05 -2.89 2.10
CA PHE A 98 -8.20 -1.49 2.52
C PHE A 98 -8.64 -0.59 1.36
N LEU A 99 -7.92 -0.62 0.24
CA LEU A 99 -8.20 0.23 -0.91
C LEU A 99 -9.53 -0.10 -1.58
N PHE A 100 -9.98 -1.35 -1.52
CA PHE A 100 -11.31 -1.75 -1.98
C PHE A 100 -12.41 -1.19 -1.07
N LEU A 101 -12.30 -1.37 0.24
CA LEU A 101 -13.26 -0.83 1.21
C LEU A 101 -13.27 0.71 1.22
N ASP A 102 -12.14 1.35 0.93
CA ASP A 102 -12.01 2.81 0.79
C ASP A 102 -12.97 3.37 -0.28
N GLN A 103 -13.30 2.57 -1.33
CA GLN A 103 -14.27 2.93 -2.36
C GLN A 103 -15.70 2.99 -1.82
N ILE A 104 -16.06 2.05 -0.95
CA ILE A 104 -17.39 2.03 -0.31
C ILE A 104 -17.54 3.22 0.64
N VAL A 105 -16.48 3.54 1.39
CA VAL A 105 -16.44 4.73 2.25
C VAL A 105 -16.58 6.00 1.41
N TRP A 106 -15.92 6.06 0.25
CA TRP A 106 -16.06 7.18 -0.69
C TRP A 106 -17.50 7.31 -1.23
N LEU A 107 -18.14 6.20 -1.64
CA LEU A 107 -19.53 6.17 -2.09
C LEU A 107 -20.51 6.65 -0.99
N SER A 108 -20.23 6.33 0.28
CA SER A 108 -21.04 6.84 1.39
C SER A 108 -20.86 8.35 1.60
N ARG A 109 -19.63 8.86 1.52
CA ARG A 109 -19.35 10.30 1.68
C ARG A 109 -19.91 11.16 0.55
N THR A 110 -20.13 10.60 -0.63
CA THR A 110 -20.78 11.28 -1.76
C THR A 110 -22.31 11.18 -1.72
N GLY A 111 -22.88 10.44 -0.76
CA GLY A 111 -24.34 10.28 -0.61
C GLY A 111 -24.95 9.18 -1.49
N ILE A 112 -24.14 8.47 -2.30
CA ILE A 112 -24.60 7.37 -3.15
C ILE A 112 -24.97 6.15 -2.28
N TYR A 113 -24.14 5.83 -1.28
CA TYR A 113 -24.43 4.76 -0.33
C TYR A 113 -25.16 5.30 0.91
N LYS A 114 -26.43 4.89 1.07
CA LYS A 114 -27.36 5.50 2.04
C LYS A 114 -27.22 4.97 3.48
N ASN A 115 -26.64 3.78 3.69
CA ASN A 115 -26.52 3.20 5.02
C ASN A 115 -25.27 3.72 5.75
N LYS A 116 -25.42 4.77 6.54
CA LYS A 116 -24.29 5.44 7.22
C LYS A 116 -23.61 4.54 8.25
N GLU A 117 -24.38 3.82 9.08
CA GLU A 117 -23.81 2.95 10.13
C GLU A 117 -22.94 1.84 9.55
N ARG A 118 -23.41 1.17 8.49
CA ARG A 118 -22.60 0.15 7.80
C ARG A 118 -21.35 0.76 7.16
N ALA A 119 -21.46 1.94 6.57
CA ALA A 119 -20.32 2.62 5.97
C ALA A 119 -19.25 3.01 7.00
N GLU A 120 -19.65 3.41 8.21
CA GLU A 120 -18.74 3.68 9.31
C GLU A 120 -18.05 2.41 9.81
N LEU A 121 -18.78 1.30 9.93
CA LEU A 121 -18.20 0.00 10.26
C LEU A 121 -17.18 -0.45 9.21
N ILE A 122 -17.54 -0.37 7.92
CA ILE A 122 -16.64 -0.67 6.80
C ILE A 122 -15.41 0.24 6.85
N GLY A 123 -15.59 1.53 7.15
CA GLY A 123 -14.49 2.47 7.34
C GLY A 123 -13.54 2.03 8.44
N ARG A 124 -14.06 1.60 9.59
CA ARG A 124 -13.24 1.09 10.70
C ARG A 124 -12.48 -0.19 10.32
N ILE A 125 -13.15 -1.15 9.67
CA ILE A 125 -12.50 -2.37 9.17
C ILE A 125 -11.39 -2.02 8.17
N SER A 126 -11.64 -1.10 7.25
CA SER A 126 -10.64 -0.66 6.28
C SER A 126 -9.38 -0.11 6.97
N LEU A 127 -9.54 0.65 8.06
CA LEU A 127 -8.42 1.20 8.82
C LEU A 127 -7.61 0.10 9.53
N TYR A 128 -8.26 -0.93 10.06
CA TYR A 128 -7.55 -2.10 10.60
C TYR A 128 -6.76 -2.84 9.51
N CYS A 129 -7.32 -3.00 8.30
CA CYS A 129 -6.58 -3.57 7.17
C CYS A 129 -5.36 -2.73 6.79
N TRP A 130 -5.51 -1.40 6.73
CA TRP A 130 -4.39 -0.49 6.48
C TRP A 130 -3.29 -0.59 7.54
N MET A 131 -3.69 -0.64 8.82
CA MET A 131 -2.75 -0.77 9.93
C MET A 131 -2.03 -2.12 9.90
N GLY A 132 -2.76 -3.22 9.69
CA GLY A 132 -2.17 -4.55 9.56
C GLY A 132 -1.19 -4.64 8.39
N SER A 133 -1.55 -4.07 7.24
CA SER A 133 -0.64 -3.96 6.08
C SER A 133 0.62 -3.18 6.41
N SER A 134 0.51 -2.11 7.22
CA SER A 134 1.66 -1.29 7.62
C SER A 134 2.61 -2.09 8.50
N ILE A 135 2.09 -2.87 9.46
CA ILE A 135 2.90 -3.77 10.30
C ILE A 135 3.61 -4.82 9.43
N CYS A 136 2.89 -5.49 8.52
CA CYS A 136 3.52 -6.45 7.60
C CYS A 136 4.61 -5.78 6.75
N THR A 137 4.40 -4.55 6.30
CA THR A 137 5.39 -3.79 5.52
C THR A 137 6.66 -3.55 6.33
N THR A 138 6.53 -3.06 7.56
CA THR A 138 7.67 -2.85 8.45
C THR A 138 8.44 -4.15 8.72
N LEU A 139 7.74 -5.25 8.99
CA LEU A 139 8.39 -6.55 9.21
C LEU A 139 9.15 -7.05 7.97
N VAL A 140 8.57 -6.91 6.77
CA VAL A 140 9.24 -7.26 5.51
C VAL A 140 10.50 -6.43 5.31
N GLU A 141 10.43 -5.12 5.55
CA GLU A 141 11.58 -4.22 5.41
C GLU A 141 12.69 -4.53 6.42
N LEU A 142 12.33 -4.80 7.67
CA LEU A 142 13.29 -5.21 8.71
C LEU A 142 13.99 -6.52 8.37
N LEU A 143 13.25 -7.53 7.89
CA LEU A 143 13.82 -8.82 7.50
C LEU A 143 14.77 -8.67 6.30
N ASN A 144 14.40 -7.84 5.32
CA ASN A 144 15.28 -7.55 4.19
C ASN A 144 16.56 -6.85 4.64
N PHE A 145 16.44 -5.84 5.51
CA PHE A 145 17.59 -5.13 6.07
C PHE A 145 18.53 -6.07 6.85
N TYR A 146 17.98 -6.91 7.71
CA TYR A 146 18.75 -7.90 8.46
C TYR A 146 19.43 -8.93 7.53
N GLY A 147 18.73 -9.39 6.49
CA GLY A 147 19.28 -10.30 5.49
C GLY A 147 20.45 -9.67 4.71
N MET A 148 20.36 -8.39 4.36
CA MET A 148 21.47 -7.65 3.73
C MET A 148 22.67 -7.54 4.66
N TYR A 149 22.44 -7.15 5.92
CA TYR A 149 23.49 -7.00 6.93
C TYR A 149 24.25 -8.32 7.18
N LEU A 150 23.53 -9.43 7.29
CA LEU A 150 24.14 -10.75 7.47
C LEU A 150 24.98 -11.17 6.26
N LYS A 151 24.49 -10.90 5.04
CA LYS A 151 25.18 -11.22 3.79
C LYS A 151 26.48 -10.43 3.64
N GLU A 152 26.46 -9.15 4.01
CA GLU A 152 27.65 -8.29 4.02
C GLU A 152 28.69 -8.78 5.04
N SER A 153 28.24 -9.08 6.27
CA SER A 153 29.10 -9.61 7.33
C SER A 153 29.77 -10.94 6.93
N MET A 154 29.00 -11.83 6.29
CA MET A 154 29.52 -13.11 5.78
C MET A 154 30.53 -12.92 4.66
N MET A 155 30.32 -11.97 3.72
CA MET A 155 31.30 -11.66 2.69
C MET A 155 32.62 -11.14 3.26
N GLN A 156 32.56 -10.27 4.28
CA GLN A 156 33.77 -9.75 4.95
C GLN A 156 34.58 -10.89 5.60
N LEU A 157 33.92 -11.82 6.30
CA LEU A 157 34.56 -13.01 6.86
C LEU A 157 35.21 -13.89 5.79
N LEU A 158 34.54 -14.07 4.65
CA LEU A 158 35.03 -14.88 3.54
C LEU A 158 36.26 -14.25 2.87
N LEU A 159 36.26 -12.93 2.71
CA LEU A 159 37.41 -12.16 2.23
C LEU A 159 38.61 -12.28 3.18
N ILE A 160 38.38 -12.10 4.49
CA ILE A 160 39.44 -12.27 5.51
C ILE A 160 40.03 -13.67 5.44
N HIS A 161 39.19 -14.71 5.36
CA HIS A 161 39.65 -16.08 5.24
C HIS A 161 40.48 -16.31 3.97
N GLN A 162 40.06 -15.76 2.83
CA GLN A 162 40.83 -15.84 1.58
C GLN A 162 42.19 -15.14 1.70
N THR A 163 42.26 -13.96 2.33
CA THR A 163 43.53 -13.23 2.53
C THR A 163 44.48 -13.90 3.52
N LEU A 164 43.97 -14.73 4.44
CA LEU A 164 44.79 -15.48 5.39
C LEU A 164 45.38 -16.78 4.79
N GLN A 165 44.86 -17.23 3.64
CA GLN A 165 45.32 -18.44 2.95
C GLN A 165 46.29 -18.17 1.78
N THR A 166 46.56 -16.90 1.49
CA THR A 166 47.56 -16.41 0.52
C THR A 166 48.81 -15.92 1.24
#